data_AF-A0A7V7DTZ9-F1
#
_entry.id   AF-A0A7V7DTZ9-F1
#
_cell.length_a   1.000
_cell.length_b   1.000
_cell.length_c   1.000
_cell.angle_alpha   90.00
_cell.angle_beta   90.00
_cell.angle_gamma   90.00
#
_symmetry.space_group_name_H-M   'P 1'
#
loop_
_entity.id
_entity.type
_entity.pdbx_description
1 polymer ?
#
loop_
_entity_poly.entity_id
_entity_poly.type
_entity_poly.pdbx_seq_one_letter_code
_entity_poly.pdbx_strand_id
1 'polypeptide(L)'
;MILLIDNYDSFTYNLVQMLEEMKQVVEVFRNNQISLEGIKAKKPDAIVISPGPCTPAEAGISVDTIRFFFPWIPILGVCLGHQSIAAAFHGKVIRADRIMHGKTSLIYHDGDSIYRNLPNPFEAIRY
;
A
#
# COMPACT_ATOMS: atom_id res chain seq x y z
N MET A 1 -3.21 -15.82 4.19
CA MET A 1 -3.96 -15.02 3.21
C MET A 1 -3.64 -13.55 3.40
N ILE A 2 -3.35 -12.86 2.31
CA ILE A 2 -3.17 -11.41 2.24
C ILE A 2 -4.51 -10.77 1.90
N LEU A 3 -4.93 -9.77 2.69
CA LEU A 3 -6.09 -8.95 2.35
C LEU A 3 -5.61 -7.68 1.65
N LEU A 4 -6.11 -7.43 0.45
CA LEU A 4 -5.76 -6.26 -0.34
C LEU A 4 -6.93 -5.29 -0.38
N ILE A 5 -6.72 -4.07 0.08
CA ILE A 5 -7.69 -2.97 -0.05
C ILE A 5 -7.44 -2.26 -1.37
N ASP A 6 -8.39 -2.38 -2.29
CA ASP A 6 -8.41 -1.70 -3.59
C ASP A 6 -9.00 -0.29 -3.44
N ASN A 7 -8.18 0.72 -3.70
CA ASN A 7 -8.58 2.12 -3.79
C ASN A 7 -8.97 2.50 -5.23
N TYR A 8 -9.53 1.57 -6.01
CA TYR A 8 -9.98 1.76 -7.40
C TYR A 8 -8.85 2.13 -8.36
N ASP A 9 -7.72 1.44 -8.25
CA ASP A 9 -6.57 1.69 -9.12
C ASP A 9 -6.43 0.64 -10.23
N SER A 10 -5.97 1.11 -11.40
CA SER A 10 -5.74 0.25 -12.57
C SER A 10 -4.63 -0.80 -12.36
N PHE A 11 -3.71 -0.58 -11.42
CA PHE A 11 -2.58 -1.47 -11.15
C PHE A 11 -2.82 -2.43 -9.98
N THR A 12 -3.98 -2.39 -9.33
CA THR A 12 -4.31 -3.29 -8.21
C THR A 12 -4.08 -4.75 -8.57
N TYR A 13 -4.53 -5.20 -9.74
CA TYR A 13 -4.40 -6.60 -10.14
C TYR A 13 -2.99 -7.01 -10.58
N ASN A 14 -2.11 -6.06 -10.91
CA ASN A 14 -0.69 -6.38 -11.07
C ASN A 14 -0.07 -6.79 -9.73
N LEU A 15 -0.45 -6.11 -8.63
CA LEU A 15 -0.02 -6.50 -7.29
C LEU A 15 -0.60 -7.87 -6.88
N VAL A 16 -1.87 -8.11 -7.18
CA VAL A 16 -2.52 -9.42 -6.94
C VAL A 16 -1.74 -10.53 -7.65
N GLN A 17 -1.49 -10.36 -8.95
CA GLN A 17 -0.77 -11.36 -9.73
C GLN A 17 0.63 -11.63 -9.17
N MET A 18 1.41 -10.59 -8.83
CA MET A 18 2.74 -10.76 -8.23
C MET A 18 2.71 -11.54 -6.91
N LEU A 19 1.71 -11.29 -6.06
CA LEU A 19 1.57 -12.00 -4.79
C LEU A 19 1.11 -13.45 -4.98
N GLU A 20 0.22 -13.70 -5.93
CA GLU A 20 -0.23 -15.05 -6.29
C GLU A 20 0.90 -15.88 -6.93
N GLU A 21 1.77 -15.27 -7.74
CA GLU A 21 2.98 -15.92 -8.27
C GLU A 21 3.95 -16.34 -7.14
N MET A 22 3.95 -15.60 -6.02
CA MET A 22 4.63 -15.97 -4.78
C MET A 22 3.84 -17.00 -3.94
N LYS A 23 2.82 -17.64 -4.52
CA LYS A 23 1.95 -18.65 -3.91
C LYS A 23 1.18 -18.13 -2.69
N GLN A 24 0.90 -16.83 -2.63
CA GLN A 24 0.05 -16.25 -1.60
C GLN A 24 -1.42 -16.28 -2.04
N VAL A 25 -2.32 -16.56 -1.09
CA VAL A 25 -3.76 -16.40 -1.30
C VAL A 25 -4.11 -14.94 -1.05
N VAL A 26 -4.69 -14.27 -2.03
CA VAL A 26 -5.06 -12.84 -1.95
C VAL A 26 -6.58 -12.70 -2.01
N GLU A 27 -7.16 -11.96 -1.05
CA GLU A 27 -8.55 -11.53 -1.13
C GLU A 27 -8.61 -10.00 -1.30
N VAL A 28 -9.29 -9.54 -2.35
CA VAL A 28 -9.37 -8.11 -2.69
C VAL A 28 -10.73 -7.55 -2.27
N PHE A 29 -10.72 -6.41 -1.59
CA PHE A 29 -11.92 -5.66 -1.24
C PHE A 29 -11.73 -4.19 -1.59
N ARG A 30 -12.75 -3.56 -2.19
CA ARG A 30 -12.73 -2.11 -2.37
C ARG A 30 -12.81 -1.39 -1.02
N ASN A 31 -12.21 -0.21 -0.95
CA ASN A 31 -12.11 0.62 0.27
C ASN A 31 -13.45 1.06 0.91
N ASN A 32 -14.58 0.70 0.31
CA ASN A 32 -15.95 0.95 0.79
C ASN A 32 -16.82 -0.32 0.82
N GLN A 33 -16.24 -1.49 0.55
CA GLN A 33 -16.96 -2.78 0.46
C GLN A 33 -16.62 -3.74 1.60
N ILE A 34 -15.77 -3.34 2.55
CA ILE A 34 -15.46 -4.08 3.75
C ILE A 34 -15.36 -3.11 4.94
N SER A 35 -15.67 -3.59 6.15
CA SER A 35 -15.47 -2.84 7.40
C SER A 35 -14.26 -3.35 8.16
N LEU A 36 -13.84 -2.64 9.21
CA LEU A 36 -12.77 -3.11 10.10
C LEU A 36 -13.13 -4.44 10.77
N GLU A 37 -14.39 -4.62 11.18
CA GLU A 37 -14.89 -5.87 11.73
C GLU A 37 -14.83 -6.99 10.69
N GLY A 38 -15.16 -6.68 9.43
CA GLY A 38 -15.04 -7.60 8.31
C GLY A 38 -13.60 -8.06 8.09
N ILE A 39 -12.65 -7.13 8.09
CA ILE A 39 -11.21 -7.43 7.99
C ILE A 39 -10.78 -8.32 9.18
N LYS A 40 -11.20 -7.96 10.39
CA LYS A 40 -10.87 -8.74 11.60
C LYS A 40 -11.42 -10.16 11.54
N ALA A 41 -12.63 -10.35 11.04
CA ALA A 41 -13.26 -11.66 10.89
C ALA A 41 -12.53 -12.55 9.87
N LYS A 42 -11.93 -11.94 8.83
CA LYS A 42 -11.12 -12.63 7.82
C LYS A 42 -9.77 -13.12 8.34
N LYS A 43 -9.26 -12.55 9.44
CA LYS A 43 -7.97 -12.91 10.07
C LYS A 43 -6.79 -12.93 9.07
N PRO A 44 -6.51 -11.81 8.36
CA PRO A 44 -5.41 -11.76 7.41
C PRO A 44 -4.06 -11.89 8.10
N ASP A 45 -3.11 -12.54 7.43
CA ASP A 45 -1.70 -12.61 7.87
C ASP A 45 -0.95 -11.32 7.55
N ALA A 46 -1.38 -10.60 6.51
CA ALA A 46 -0.86 -9.30 6.11
C ALA A 46 -1.94 -8.49 5.37
N ILE A 47 -1.80 -7.18 5.38
CA ILE A 47 -2.68 -6.25 4.65
C ILE A 47 -1.86 -5.47 3.62
N VAL A 48 -2.37 -5.38 2.39
CA VAL A 48 -1.82 -4.52 1.34
C VAL A 48 -2.83 -3.42 1.03
N ILE A 49 -2.39 -2.17 1.03
CA ILE A 49 -3.21 -1.03 0.60
C ILE A 49 -2.72 -0.59 -0.77
N SER A 50 -3.59 -0.69 -1.77
CA SER A 50 -3.25 -0.42 -3.17
C SER A 50 -2.96 1.07 -3.43
N PRO A 51 -2.38 1.40 -4.60
CA PRO A 51 -2.47 2.74 -5.16
C PRO A 51 -3.94 3.14 -5.38
N GLY A 52 -4.16 4.40 -5.73
CA GLY A 52 -5.49 4.94 -6.02
C GLY A 52 -5.44 6.41 -6.40
N PRO A 53 -6.52 6.95 -6.97
CA PRO A 53 -6.68 8.38 -7.14
C PRO A 53 -6.94 9.07 -5.79
N CYS A 54 -6.98 10.39 -5.80
CA CYS A 54 -7.34 11.23 -4.64
C CYS A 54 -6.29 11.26 -3.52
N THR A 55 -6.68 11.84 -2.38
CA THR A 55 -5.82 11.97 -1.19
C THR A 55 -6.14 10.91 -0.13
N PRO A 56 -5.25 10.64 0.84
CA PRO A 56 -5.54 9.72 1.94
C PRO A 56 -6.83 9.99 2.71
N ALA A 57 -7.27 11.26 2.79
CA ALA A 57 -8.51 11.65 3.45
C ALA A 57 -9.77 11.14 2.73
N GLU A 58 -9.64 10.78 1.46
CA GLU A 58 -10.74 10.31 0.59
C GLU A 58 -10.62 8.80 0.30
N ALA A 59 -9.59 8.12 0.82
CA ALA A 59 -9.26 6.73 0.54
C ALA A 59 -10.12 5.69 1.31
N GLY A 60 -11.38 6.02 1.59
CA GLY A 60 -12.32 5.17 2.32
C GLY A 60 -11.75 4.69 3.65
N ILE A 61 -11.86 3.39 3.93
CA ILE A 61 -11.38 2.78 5.18
C ILE A 61 -9.85 2.63 5.29
N SER A 62 -9.07 3.05 4.29
CA SER A 62 -7.64 2.73 4.21
C SER A 62 -6.84 3.26 5.42
N VAL A 63 -7.04 4.52 5.80
CA VAL A 63 -6.33 5.14 6.94
C VAL A 63 -6.76 4.48 8.26
N ASP A 64 -8.05 4.22 8.43
CA ASP A 64 -8.59 3.59 9.64
C ASP A 64 -8.13 2.14 9.76
N THR A 65 -8.01 1.41 8.64
CA THR A 65 -7.42 0.07 8.58
C THR A 65 -5.99 0.10 9.10
N ILE A 66 -5.19 1.06 8.63
CA ILE A 66 -3.79 1.19 9.08
C ILE A 66 -3.74 1.46 10.58
N ARG A 67 -4.48 2.47 11.06
CA ARG A 67 -4.50 2.83 12.49
C ARG A 67 -4.94 1.69 13.39
N PHE A 68 -5.93 0.93 12.95
CA PHE A 68 -6.48 -0.16 13.73
C PHE A 68 -5.55 -1.37 13.73
N PHE A 69 -5.04 -1.82 12.58
CA PHE A 69 -4.37 -3.12 12.47
C PHE A 69 -2.84 -3.10 12.60
N PHE A 70 -2.17 -1.95 12.45
CA PHE A 70 -0.70 -1.90 12.49
C PHE A 70 -0.03 -2.52 13.72
N PRO A 71 -0.63 -2.55 14.95
CA PRO A 71 0.05 -3.13 16.10
C PRO A 71 0.16 -4.67 16.02
N TRP A 72 -0.62 -5.31 15.16
CA TRP A 72 -0.78 -6.77 15.14
C TRP A 72 -0.55 -7.41 13.78
N ILE A 73 -0.86 -6.70 12.70
CA ILE A 73 -0.81 -7.24 11.34
C ILE A 73 0.17 -6.39 10.52
N PRO A 74 1.15 -6.99 9.83
CA PRO A 74 2.04 -6.24 8.95
C PRO A 74 1.25 -5.61 7.79
N ILE A 75 1.56 -4.35 7.49
CA ILE A 75 0.88 -3.57 6.46
C ILE A 75 1.89 -3.03 5.44
N LEU A 76 1.62 -3.28 4.17
CA LEU A 76 2.35 -2.69 3.05
C LEU A 76 1.43 -1.71 2.30
N GLY A 77 1.88 -0.46 2.14
CA GLY A 77 1.16 0.54 1.37
C GLY A 77 1.93 0.91 0.10
N VAL A 78 1.24 0.93 -1.05
CA VAL A 78 1.83 1.31 -2.34
C VAL A 78 1.20 2.62 -2.82
N CYS A 79 2.02 3.61 -3.20
CA CYS A 79 1.57 4.94 -3.65
C CYS A 79 0.56 5.59 -2.67
N LEU A 80 -0.74 5.67 -3.00
CA LEU A 80 -1.77 6.18 -2.09
C LEU A 80 -1.80 5.39 -0.78
N GLY A 81 -1.56 4.09 -0.81
CA GLY A 81 -1.39 3.28 0.40
C GLY A 81 -0.22 3.75 1.26
N HIS A 82 0.92 4.10 0.65
CA HIS A 82 2.08 4.66 1.38
C HIS A 82 1.77 6.04 1.98
N GLN A 83 1.10 6.90 1.20
CA GLN A 83 0.62 8.20 1.68
C GLN A 83 -0.39 8.05 2.83
N SER A 84 -1.22 7.02 2.79
CA SER A 84 -2.20 6.70 3.84
C SER A 84 -1.52 6.24 5.12
N ILE A 85 -0.40 5.52 5.03
CA ILE A 85 0.44 5.20 6.20
C ILE A 85 0.98 6.48 6.81
N ALA A 86 1.52 7.40 6.01
CA ALA A 86 1.99 8.68 6.52
C ALA A 86 0.87 9.44 7.25
N ALA A 87 -0.31 9.55 6.64
CA ALA A 87 -1.46 10.24 7.23
C ALA A 87 -2.00 9.55 8.50
N ALA A 88 -1.97 8.22 8.57
CA ALA A 88 -2.38 7.45 9.75
C ALA A 88 -1.57 7.86 10.99
N PHE A 89 -0.28 8.15 10.81
CA PHE A 89 0.65 8.58 11.86
C PHE A 89 0.94 10.10 11.84
N HIS A 90 -0.01 10.92 11.38
CA HIS A 90 0.05 12.39 11.39
C HIS A 90 1.14 13.01 10.50
N GLY A 91 1.75 12.24 9.62
CA GLY A 91 2.64 12.72 8.56
C GLY A 91 1.89 13.60 7.55
N LYS A 92 2.60 14.57 6.96
CA LYS A 92 2.06 15.47 5.95
C LYS A 92 2.44 14.99 4.56
N VAL A 93 1.43 14.71 3.73
CA VAL A 93 1.59 14.45 2.30
C VAL A 93 1.41 15.78 1.58
N ILE A 94 2.49 16.32 1.04
CA ILE A 94 2.51 17.61 0.36
C ILE A 94 2.85 17.44 -1.12
N ARG A 95 2.48 18.43 -1.92
CA ARG A 95 2.78 18.44 -3.34
C ARG A 95 4.28 18.56 -3.57
N ALA A 96 4.82 17.71 -4.45
CA ALA A 96 6.20 17.83 -4.89
C ALA A 96 6.36 18.98 -5.92
N ASP A 97 7.56 19.55 -6.00
CA ASP A 97 7.88 20.65 -6.92
C ASP A 97 7.72 20.27 -8.40
N ARG A 98 7.90 18.99 -8.72
CA ARG A 98 7.84 18.46 -10.08
C ARG A 98 6.95 17.22 -10.14
N ILE A 99 6.13 17.15 -11.18
CA ILE A 99 5.31 15.98 -11.49
C ILE A 99 6.23 14.91 -12.12
N MET A 100 6.28 13.74 -11.49
CA MET A 100 7.17 12.63 -11.86
C MET A 100 6.42 11.38 -12.33
N HIS A 101 5.10 11.44 -12.44
CA HIS A 101 4.26 10.32 -12.86
C HIS A 101 4.76 9.70 -14.17
N GLY A 102 5.04 8.40 -14.16
CA GLY A 102 5.52 7.63 -15.31
C GLY A 102 7.00 7.79 -15.64
N LYS A 103 7.80 8.46 -14.79
CA LYS A 103 9.25 8.61 -14.99
C LYS A 103 10.03 7.68 -14.07
N THR A 104 11.12 7.11 -14.55
CA THR A 104 12.02 6.34 -13.70
C THR A 104 12.89 7.25 -12.84
N SER A 105 13.31 6.73 -11.69
CA SER A 105 14.25 7.39 -10.79
C SER A 105 15.08 6.33 -10.08
N LEU A 106 16.32 6.70 -9.75
CA LEU A 106 17.16 5.92 -8.86
C LEU A 106 16.70 6.16 -7.41
N ILE A 107 16.32 5.09 -6.72
CA ILE A 107 15.89 5.11 -5.32
C ILE A 107 17.06 4.64 -4.47
N TYR A 108 17.51 5.53 -3.58
CA TYR A 108 18.49 5.22 -2.54
C TYR A 108 17.77 4.75 -1.29
N HIS A 109 18.34 3.76 -0.60
CA HIS A 109 17.78 3.20 0.62
C HIS A 109 18.86 2.89 1.67
N ASP A 110 18.42 2.58 2.89
CA ASP A 110 19.27 2.21 4.02
C ASP A 110 19.76 0.76 3.96
N GLY A 111 19.09 -0.10 3.18
CA GLY A 111 19.44 -1.53 3.04
C GLY A 111 18.77 -2.41 4.08
N ASP A 112 17.84 -1.86 4.85
CA ASP A 112 17.15 -2.53 5.93
C ASP A 112 15.71 -2.92 5.58
N SER A 113 15.12 -3.77 6.43
CA SER A 113 13.73 -4.22 6.31
C SER A 113 13.41 -4.81 4.92
N ILE A 114 12.56 -4.14 4.14
CA ILE A 114 12.15 -4.56 2.80
C ILE A 114 13.22 -4.31 1.72
N TYR A 115 14.25 -3.51 2.03
CA TYR A 115 15.32 -3.18 1.09
C TYR A 115 16.54 -4.09 1.20
N ARG A 116 16.50 -5.10 2.08
CA ARG A 116 17.60 -6.05 2.24
C ARG A 116 17.90 -6.76 0.92
N ASN A 117 19.18 -6.80 0.57
CA ASN A 117 19.71 -7.43 -0.65
C ASN A 117 19.23 -6.80 -1.98
N LEU A 118 18.62 -5.61 -1.95
CA LEU A 118 18.35 -4.85 -3.17
C LEU A 118 19.57 -3.99 -3.59
N PRO A 119 19.78 -3.75 -4.90
CA PRO A 119 20.79 -2.81 -5.38
C PRO A 119 20.57 -1.40 -4.83
N ASN A 120 21.65 -0.71 -4.47
CA ASN A 120 21.59 0.66 -3.98
C ASN A 120 22.43 1.59 -4.86
N PRO A 121 21.82 2.47 -5.67
CA PRO A 121 20.37 2.63 -5.85
C PRO A 121 19.75 1.54 -6.72
N PHE A 122 18.43 1.37 -6.64
CA PHE A 122 17.65 0.60 -7.63
C PHE A 122 16.77 1.51 -8.48
N GLU A 123 16.44 1.09 -9.69
CA GLU A 123 15.54 1.83 -10.57
C GLU A 123 14.08 1.52 -10.25
N ALA A 124 13.27 2.57 -10.05
CA ALA A 124 11.82 2.45 -9.85
C ALA A 124 11.05 3.50 -10.67
N ILE A 125 9.82 3.17 -11.05
CA ILE A 125 8.88 4.14 -11.63
C ILE A 125 8.31 5.00 -10.50
N ARG A 126 8.32 6.31 -10.72
CA ARG A 126 7.62 7.27 -9.86
C ARG A 126 6.18 7.43 -10.33
N TYR A 127 5.26 7.29 -9.40
CA TYR A 127 3.82 7.45 -9.60
C TYR A 127 3.32 8.74 -8.94
#